data_AF-A0AAV8XYZ3-F1
#
_entry.id   AF-A0AAV8XYZ3-F1
#
_cell.length_a   1.000
_cell.length_b   1.000
_cell.length_c   1.000
_cell.angle_alpha   90.00
_cell.angle_beta   90.00
_cell.angle_gamma   90.00
#
_symmetry.space_group_name_H-M   'P 1'
#
loop_
_entity.id
_entity.type
_entity.pdbx_description
1 polymer ?
#
loop_
_entity_poly.entity_id
_entity_poly.type
_entity_poly.pdbx_seq_one_letter_code
_entity_poly.pdbx_strand_id
1 'polypeptide(L)'
;MDLACVENLSNVCTAKRDRGIFSDTRVINNLLNDEVFYVPNCDYFKTVQNDIQPFMRKIVTTWMMEVCEEQMCEDQVLPLAVNLMDRFLCVCAIKRQQLQLLGATCLLIASKIRSTNLLPIDLLCAYTDYSVTHAHIVVSTGL
;
A
#
# COMPACT_ATOMS: atom_id res chain seq x y z
N MET A 1 5.95 36.95 -29.47
CA MET A 1 5.74 35.51 -29.74
C MET A 1 6.09 34.80 -28.46
N ASP A 2 5.13 34.74 -27.53
CA ASP A 2 5.30 34.02 -26.28
C ASP A 2 5.07 32.54 -26.56
N LEU A 3 6.15 31.85 -26.93
CA LEU A 3 6.17 30.40 -26.87
C LEU A 3 6.16 30.02 -25.39
N ALA A 4 4.97 29.87 -24.81
CA ALA A 4 4.80 29.20 -23.54
C ALA A 4 5.27 27.76 -23.72
N CYS A 5 6.41 27.43 -23.12
CA CYS A 5 7.00 26.10 -23.15
C CYS A 5 5.98 25.06 -22.63
N VAL A 6 5.40 24.28 -23.54
CA VAL A 6 4.55 23.10 -23.25
C VAL A 6 5.44 21.84 -23.14
N GLU A 7 6.68 22.01 -22.72
CA GLU A 7 7.59 20.89 -22.53
C GLU A 7 7.37 20.32 -21.12
N ASN A 8 6.57 19.26 -21.08
CA ASN A 8 6.39 18.41 -19.91
C ASN A 8 7.72 17.72 -19.61
N LEU A 9 8.57 18.34 -18.78
CA LEU A 9 9.90 17.84 -18.41
C LEU A 9 9.89 16.61 -17.49
N SER A 10 8.79 15.89 -17.40
CA SER A 10 8.74 14.59 -16.76
C SER A 10 7.70 13.75 -17.49
N ASN A 11 8.03 12.51 -17.83
CA ASN A 11 7.12 11.54 -18.47
C ASN A 11 5.91 11.13 -17.60
N VAL A 12 5.44 12.02 -16.72
CA VAL A 12 4.38 11.76 -15.75
C VAL A 12 3.08 12.34 -16.31
N CYS A 13 2.17 11.44 -16.70
CA CYS A 13 0.81 11.81 -17.07
C CYS A 13 0.03 12.15 -15.80
N THR A 14 -0.10 13.44 -15.47
CA THR A 14 -0.90 13.88 -14.32
C THR A 14 -2.31 14.26 -14.76
N ALA A 15 -3.31 13.81 -14.01
CA ALA A 15 -4.69 14.23 -14.22
C ALA A 15 -4.84 15.73 -13.92
N LYS A 16 -5.64 16.44 -14.72
CA LYS A 16 -5.97 17.84 -14.43
C LYS A 16 -6.74 17.92 -13.11
N ARG A 17 -6.50 18.97 -12.31
CA ARG A 17 -7.28 19.22 -11.08
C ARG A 17 -8.76 19.37 -11.40
N ASP A 18 -9.56 18.43 -10.92
CA ASP A 18 -11.02 18.53 -10.98
C ASP A 18 -11.50 19.57 -9.96
N ARG A 19 -12.16 20.62 -10.45
CA ARG A 19 -12.70 21.70 -9.61
C ARG A 19 -13.85 21.22 -8.71
N GLY A 20 -14.55 20.16 -9.13
CA GLY A 20 -15.68 19.58 -8.41
C GLY A 20 -15.26 18.81 -7.15
N ILE A 21 -14.06 18.23 -7.13
CA ILE A 21 -13.58 17.41 -6.00
C ILE A 21 -13.59 18.16 -4.67
N PHE A 22 -13.19 19.44 -4.66
CA PHE A 22 -13.08 20.23 -3.42
C PHE A 22 -14.27 21.15 -3.15
N SER A 23 -15.11 21.39 -4.16
CA SER A 23 -16.22 22.35 -4.05
C SER A 23 -17.55 21.66 -3.75
N ASP A 24 -17.70 20.40 -4.17
CA ASP A 24 -18.97 19.68 -4.06
C ASP A 24 -19.04 18.89 -2.75
N THR A 25 -19.98 19.26 -1.88
CA THR A 25 -20.22 18.58 -0.59
C THR A 25 -20.57 17.10 -0.76
N ARG A 26 -21.10 16.68 -1.92
CA ARG A 26 -21.39 15.27 -2.21
C ARG A 26 -20.11 14.41 -2.20
N VAL A 27 -18.99 14.96 -2.63
CA VAL A 27 -17.70 14.25 -2.67
C VAL A 27 -17.26 13.90 -1.26
N ILE A 28 -17.23 14.88 -0.35
CA ILE A 28 -16.83 14.62 1.04
C ILE A 28 -17.83 13.70 1.75
N ASN A 29 -19.14 13.85 1.51
CA ASN A 29 -20.13 12.96 2.09
C ASN A 29 -19.95 11.50 1.61
N ASN A 30 -19.64 11.30 0.33
CA ASN A 30 -19.36 9.97 -0.19
C ASN A 30 -18.07 9.39 0.42
N LEU A 31 -17.00 10.18 0.52
CA LEU A 31 -15.75 9.74 1.15
C LEU A 31 -15.95 9.34 2.62
N LEU A 32 -16.74 10.10 3.38
CA LEU A 32 -17.08 9.78 4.77
C LEU A 32 -17.95 8.53 4.89
N ASN A 33 -18.90 8.32 3.96
CA ASN A 33 -19.69 7.09 3.93
C ASN A 33 -18.83 5.87 3.58
N ASP A 34 -17.88 6.03 2.67
CA ASP A 34 -16.97 4.97 2.23
C ASP A 34 -15.97 4.57 3.33
N GLU A 35 -15.54 5.52 4.16
CA GLU A 35 -14.59 5.31 5.25
C GLU A 35 -14.96 4.10 6.13
N VAL A 36 -16.25 3.93 6.42
CA VAL A 36 -16.79 2.85 7.26
C VAL A 36 -16.41 1.45 6.75
N PHE A 37 -16.20 1.27 5.44
CA PHE A 37 -15.83 -0.02 4.84
C PHE A 37 -14.33 -0.34 4.92
N TYR A 38 -13.49 0.66 5.21
CA TYR A 38 -12.03 0.54 5.18
C TYR A 38 -11.38 0.66 6.56
N VAL A 39 -12.13 1.04 7.60
CA VAL A 39 -11.64 1.07 8.98
C VAL A 39 -11.44 -0.36 9.52
N PRO A 40 -10.24 -0.72 10.01
CA PRO A 40 -10.01 -1.97 10.72
C PRO A 40 -10.89 -2.04 11.97
N ASN A 41 -11.87 -2.95 11.98
CA ASN A 41 -13.01 -2.88 12.90
C ASN A 41 -12.84 -3.72 14.19
N CYS A 42 -11.62 -4.13 14.52
CA CYS A 42 -11.35 -4.94 15.71
C CYS A 42 -9.95 -4.73 16.29
N ASP A 43 -9.82 -4.94 17.59
CA ASP A 43 -8.52 -5.06 18.28
C ASP A 43 -7.89 -6.42 17.93
N TYR A 44 -7.48 -6.57 16.67
CA TYR A 44 -7.07 -7.84 16.09
C TYR A 44 -5.86 -8.46 16.79
N PHE A 45 -5.05 -7.67 17.50
CA PHE A 45 -3.95 -8.18 18.34
C PHE A 45 -4.42 -9.02 19.51
N LYS A 46 -5.65 -8.81 19.99
CA LYS A 46 -6.25 -9.60 21.08
C LYS A 46 -7.23 -10.64 20.55
N THR A 47 -7.95 -10.32 19.48
CA THR A 47 -9.10 -11.13 19.04
C THR A 47 -8.76 -12.14 17.94
N VAL A 48 -7.73 -11.89 17.12
CA VAL A 48 -7.41 -12.71 15.94
C VAL A 48 -5.97 -13.20 15.96
N GLN A 49 -5.02 -12.30 16.19
CA GLN A 49 -3.60 -12.61 16.14
C GLN A 49 -3.12 -13.22 17.44
N ASN A 50 -2.56 -14.43 17.36
CA ASN A 50 -2.01 -15.15 18.51
C ASN A 50 -0.48 -15.04 18.61
N ASP A 51 0.20 -14.69 17.51
CA ASP A 51 1.67 -14.65 17.43
C ASP A 51 2.22 -13.26 17.04
N ILE A 52 1.37 -12.37 16.55
CA ILE A 52 1.75 -11.01 16.13
C ILE A 52 1.51 -10.04 17.30
N GLN A 53 2.52 -9.23 17.61
CA GLN A 53 2.41 -8.16 18.61
C GLN A 53 2.52 -6.76 17.97
N PRO A 54 1.98 -5.70 18.60
CA PRO A 54 1.99 -4.35 18.02
C PRO A 54 3.37 -3.84 17.60
N PHE A 55 4.43 -4.18 18.35
CA PHE A 55 5.78 -3.77 18.01
C PHE A 55 6.29 -4.46 16.71
N MET A 56 5.84 -5.68 16.42
CA MET A 56 6.21 -6.39 15.19
C MET A 56 5.58 -5.72 13.97
N ARG A 57 4.30 -5.30 14.10
CA ARG A 57 3.65 -4.46 13.09
C ARG A 57 4.45 -3.18 12.86
N LYS A 58 4.85 -2.48 13.94
CA LYS A 58 5.65 -1.26 13.84
C LYS A 58 6.92 -1.48 13.02
N ILE A 59 7.69 -2.54 13.34
CA ILE A 59 8.93 -2.89 12.61
C ILE A 59 8.65 -3.05 11.11
N VAL A 60 7.64 -3.83 10.73
CA VAL A 60 7.32 -4.05 9.31
C VAL A 60 6.81 -2.78 8.64
N THR A 61 5.97 -1.98 9.30
CA THR A 61 5.48 -0.72 8.72
C THR A 61 6.58 0.34 8.58
N THR A 62 7.60 0.33 9.44
CA THR A 62 8.78 1.18 9.30
C THR A 62 9.62 0.74 8.10
N TRP A 63 9.89 -0.56 7.96
CA TRP A 63 10.53 -1.10 6.76
C TRP A 63 9.76 -0.75 5.47
N MET A 64 8.41 -0.85 5.49
CA MET A 64 7.60 -0.45 4.33
C MET A 64 7.76 1.03 3.97
N MET A 65 7.86 1.90 4.99
CA MET A 65 8.10 3.33 4.80
C MET A 65 9.46 3.59 4.14
N GLU A 66 10.51 2.95 4.64
CA GLU A 66 11.87 3.04 4.08
C GLU A 66 11.89 2.61 2.61
N VAL A 67 11.25 1.49 2.26
CA VAL A 67 11.13 1.03 0.86
C VAL A 67 10.40 2.07 0.00
N CYS A 68 9.29 2.64 0.49
CA CYS A 68 8.55 3.67 -0.24
C CYS A 68 9.37 4.96 -0.45
N GLU A 69 10.13 5.38 0.55
CA GLU A 69 10.99 6.58 0.47
C GLU A 69 12.14 6.36 -0.51
N GLU A 70 12.83 5.22 -0.44
CA GLU A 70 13.93 4.91 -1.36
C GLU A 70 13.47 4.77 -2.82
N GLN A 71 12.27 4.21 -3.02
CA GLN A 71 11.68 4.05 -4.35
C GLN A 71 10.88 5.28 -4.81
N MET A 72 10.87 6.36 -4.02
CA MET A 72 10.16 7.60 -4.32
C MET A 72 8.69 7.36 -4.69
N CYS A 73 8.04 6.44 -3.97
CA CYS A 73 6.63 6.14 -4.16
C CYS A 73 5.76 7.35 -3.85
N GLU A 74 4.61 7.43 -4.51
CA GLU A 74 3.60 8.44 -4.24
C GLU A 74 3.06 8.30 -2.81
N ASP A 75 2.78 9.44 -2.17
CA ASP A 75 2.35 9.53 -0.76
C ASP A 75 1.15 8.63 -0.39
N GLN A 76 0.35 8.23 -1.38
CA GLN A 76 -0.84 7.39 -1.21
C GLN A 76 -0.54 5.89 -1.14
N VAL A 77 0.66 5.45 -1.55
CA VAL A 77 1.04 4.02 -1.60
C VAL A 77 1.17 3.44 -0.20
N LEU A 78 1.95 4.08 0.68
CA LEU A 78 2.20 3.58 2.03
C LEU A 78 0.91 3.50 2.88
N PRO A 79 0.06 4.55 2.98
CA PRO A 79 -1.19 4.48 3.74
C PRO A 79 -2.12 3.37 3.24
N LEU A 80 -2.20 3.17 1.92
CA LEU A 80 -2.99 2.09 1.33
C LEU A 80 -2.42 0.72 1.70
N ALA A 81 -1.10 0.53 1.58
CA ALA A 81 -0.45 -0.73 1.92
C ALA A 81 -0.66 -1.09 3.40
N VAL A 82 -0.53 -0.12 4.30
CA VAL A 82 -0.77 -0.30 5.74
C VAL A 82 -2.25 -0.61 6.01
N ASN A 83 -3.19 0.08 5.36
CA ASN A 83 -4.61 -0.23 5.48
C ASN A 83 -4.95 -1.66 5.03
N LEU A 84 -4.37 -2.12 3.92
CA LEU A 84 -4.53 -3.49 3.44
C LEU A 84 -3.97 -4.51 4.44
N MET A 85 -2.78 -4.25 5.00
CA MET A 85 -2.18 -5.09 6.03
C MET A 85 -3.09 -5.20 7.26
N ASP A 86 -3.54 -4.07 7.81
CA ASP A 86 -4.38 -4.08 9.02
C ASP A 86 -5.70 -4.83 8.79
N ARG A 87 -6.36 -4.58 7.65
CA ARG A 87 -7.60 -5.28 7.29
C ARG A 87 -7.42 -6.77 7.12
N PHE A 88 -6.28 -7.22 6.58
CA PHE A 88 -5.96 -8.64 6.50
C PHE A 88 -5.75 -9.25 7.89
N LEU A 89 -5.03 -8.56 8.77
CA LEU A 89 -4.82 -9.00 10.16
C LEU A 89 -6.13 -9.03 10.98
N CYS A 90 -7.15 -8.25 10.61
CA CYS A 90 -8.49 -8.34 11.21
C CYS A 90 -9.22 -9.65 10.90
N VAL A 91 -8.85 -10.38 9.84
CA VAL A 91 -9.62 -11.56 9.38
C VAL A 91 -8.80 -12.84 9.28
N CYS A 92 -7.46 -12.76 9.24
CA CYS A 92 -6.59 -13.92 9.06
C CYS A 92 -5.48 -13.94 10.12
N ALA A 93 -5.48 -14.95 10.97
CA ALA A 93 -4.41 -15.19 11.93
C ALA A 93 -3.17 -15.74 11.21
N ILE A 94 -2.03 -15.05 11.36
CA ILE A 94 -0.77 -15.46 10.72
C ILE A 94 0.34 -15.67 11.75
N LYS A 95 1.44 -16.32 11.33
CA LYS A 95 2.67 -16.42 12.11
C LYS A 95 3.57 -15.22 11.87
N ARG A 96 4.41 -14.88 12.86
CA ARG A 96 5.33 -13.73 12.78
C ARG A 96 6.26 -13.76 11.56
N GLN A 97 6.65 -14.96 11.12
CA GLN A 97 7.49 -15.16 9.94
C GLN A 97 6.81 -14.75 8.62
N GLN A 98 5.47 -14.70 8.60
CA GLN A 98 4.69 -14.33 7.42
C GLN A 98 4.40 -12.81 7.37
N LEU A 99 4.73 -12.06 8.42
CA LEU A 99 4.37 -10.64 8.50
C LEU A 99 5.11 -9.78 7.47
N GLN A 100 6.39 -10.07 7.21
CA GLN A 100 7.17 -9.36 6.19
C GLN A 100 6.66 -9.70 4.77
N LEU A 101 6.28 -10.96 4.51
CA LEU A 101 5.61 -11.37 3.27
C LEU A 101 4.29 -10.62 3.06
N LEU A 102 3.46 -10.50 4.11
CA LEU A 102 2.23 -9.72 4.05
C LEU A 102 2.53 -8.26 3.69
N GLY A 103 3.51 -7.64 4.35
CA GLY A 103 3.94 -6.27 4.06
C GLY A 103 4.40 -6.08 2.61
N ALA A 104 5.27 -6.97 2.11
CA ALA A 104 5.73 -6.94 0.73
C ALA A 104 4.57 -7.09 -0.27
N THR A 105 3.64 -7.99 0.00
CA THR A 105 2.45 -8.21 -0.84
C THR A 105 1.54 -6.98 -0.84
N CYS A 106 1.33 -6.34 0.32
CA CYS A 106 0.55 -5.11 0.43
C CYS A 106 1.21 -3.94 -0.32
N LEU A 107 2.54 -3.79 -0.28
CA LEU A 107 3.28 -2.81 -1.08
C LEU A 107 3.13 -3.05 -2.59
N LEU A 108 3.21 -4.31 -3.02
CA LEU A 108 2.99 -4.68 -4.43
C LEU A 108 1.58 -4.29 -4.88
N ILE A 109 0.55 -4.61 -4.09
CA ILE A 109 -0.84 -4.26 -4.42
C ILE A 109 -1.03 -2.75 -4.43
N ALA A 110 -0.53 -2.05 -3.41
CA ALA A 110 -0.70 -0.61 -3.29
C ALA A 110 0.01 0.17 -4.41
N SER A 111 1.24 -0.23 -4.78
CA SER A 111 1.96 0.39 -5.90
C SER A 111 1.23 0.19 -7.23
N LYS A 112 0.63 -0.98 -7.49
CA LYS A 112 -0.22 -1.19 -8.67
C LYS A 112 -1.47 -0.30 -8.73
N ILE A 113 -1.98 0.14 -7.58
CA ILE A 113 -3.21 0.95 -7.50
C ILE A 113 -2.90 2.45 -7.53
N ARG A 114 -1.84 2.88 -6.84
CA ARG A 114 -1.58 4.30 -6.54
C ARG A 114 -0.31 4.86 -7.18
N SER A 115 0.54 4.01 -7.78
CA SER A 115 1.81 4.44 -8.35
C SER A 115 1.85 4.32 -9.87
N THR A 116 2.56 5.25 -10.51
CA THR A 116 2.98 5.07 -11.91
C THR A 116 4.19 4.14 -12.03
N ASN A 117 5.04 4.10 -10.99
CA ASN A 117 6.24 3.28 -10.93
C ASN A 117 5.98 2.08 -10.01
N LEU A 118 5.62 0.95 -10.62
CA LEU A 118 5.32 -0.27 -9.87
C LEU A 118 6.56 -0.76 -9.12
N LEU A 119 6.36 -1.30 -7.92
CA LEU A 119 7.39 -2.04 -7.19
C LEU A 119 7.45 -3.47 -7.76
N PRO A 120 8.49 -3.85 -8.55
CA PRO A 120 8.56 -5.18 -9.10
C PRO A 120 8.85 -6.22 -8.02
N ILE A 121 8.42 -7.46 -8.26
CA ILE A 121 8.55 -8.55 -7.28
C ILE A 121 10.03 -8.80 -6.93
N ASP A 122 10.94 -8.76 -7.91
CA ASP A 122 12.36 -8.99 -7.68
C ASP A 122 12.98 -7.95 -6.75
N LEU A 123 12.54 -6.69 -6.86
CA LEU A 123 12.96 -5.62 -5.97
C LEU A 123 12.46 -5.85 -4.54
N LEU A 124 11.18 -6.23 -4.39
CA LEU A 124 10.63 -6.55 -3.07
C LEU A 124 11.34 -7.76 -2.44
N CYS A 125 11.66 -8.79 -3.23
CA CYS A 125 12.48 -9.90 -2.76
C CYS A 125 13.84 -9.43 -2.27
N ALA A 126 14.53 -8.57 -3.02
CA ALA A 126 15.81 -7.99 -2.62
C ALA A 126 15.70 -7.19 -1.30
N TYR A 127 14.66 -6.36 -1.15
CA TYR A 127 14.41 -5.59 0.09
C TYR A 127 14.08 -6.44 1.33
N THR A 128 13.73 -7.71 1.13
CA THR A 128 13.52 -8.66 2.21
C THR A 128 14.75 -9.53 2.48
N ASP A 129 15.92 -9.20 1.93
CA ASP A 129 17.12 -10.04 1.92
C ASP A 129 16.81 -11.47 1.44
N TYR A 130 15.92 -11.60 0.44
CA TYR A 130 15.44 -12.85 -0.12
C TYR A 130 14.78 -13.81 0.89
N SER A 131 14.41 -13.34 2.08
CA SER A 131 13.57 -14.10 3.01
C SER A 131 12.16 -14.35 2.44
N VAL A 132 11.72 -13.46 1.54
CA VAL A 132 10.52 -13.63 0.71
C VAL A 132 10.96 -13.85 -0.73
N THR A 133 10.38 -14.87 -1.39
CA THR A 133 10.71 -15.24 -2.77
C THR A 133 9.53 -14.99 -3.69
N HIS A 134 9.78 -14.96 -5.00
CA HIS A 134 8.75 -14.76 -6.02
C HIS A 134 7.58 -15.75 -5.87
N ALA A 135 7.86 -17.00 -5.50
CA ALA A 135 6.85 -18.04 -5.30
C ALA A 135 5.96 -17.79 -4.07
N HIS A 136 6.44 -17.05 -3.07
CA HIS A 136 5.62 -16.67 -1.91
C HIS A 136 4.66 -15.53 -2.23
N ILE A 137 5.04 -14.63 -3.14
CA ILE A 137 4.24 -13.45 -3.51
C ILE A 137 3.23 -13.78 -4.61
N VAL A 138 3.61 -14.61 -5.58
CA VAL A 138 2.71 -15.03 -6.65
C VAL A 138 1.83 -16.17 -6.17
N VAL A 139 0.52 -15.98 -6.29
CA VAL A 139 -0.42 -17.09 -6.16
C VAL A 139 -0.18 -18.00 -7.37
N SER A 140 0.34 -19.21 -7.13
CA SER A 140 0.23 -20.29 -8.12
C SER A 140 -1.25 -20.56 -8.33
N THR A 141 -1.85 -19.91 -9.31
CA THR A 141 -3.13 -20.32 -9.86
C THR A 141 -2.90 -21.67 -10.51
N GLY A 142 -3.04 -22.73 -9.73
CA GLY A 142 -3.28 -24.07 -10.27
C GLY A 142 -4.68 -24.08 -10.90
N LEU A 143 -4.75 -23.60 -12.13
CA LEU A 143 -5.81 -23.90 -13.08
C LEU A 143 -5.20 -24.79 -14.16
#